data_AF-A0ABD3VPI1-F1
#
_entry.id   AF-A0ABD3VPI1-F1
#
_cell.length_a   1.000
_cell.length_b   1.000
_cell.length_c   1.000
_cell.angle_alpha   90.00
_cell.angle_beta   90.00
_cell.angle_gamma   90.00
#
_symmetry.space_group_name_H-M   'P 1'
#
loop_
_entity.id
_entity.type
_entity.pdbx_description
1 polymer ?
#
loop_
_entity_poly.entity_id
_entity_poly.type
_entity_poly.pdbx_seq_one_letter_code
_entity_poly.pdbx_strand_id
1 'polypeptide(L)'
;MENIRVDPQIDMENIRVDPQIDMENIRMDPQIDMENIRVDPQIDMENIRVDPQIDMENIRVDPQIDMENIRMDPQIDMENIRMDPQIDMENIRVDP
;
A
#
# COMPACT_ATOMS: atom_id res chain seq x y z
N MET A 1 21.71 -6.63 -8.86
CA MET A 1 20.33 -6.51 -8.35
C MET A 1 19.59 -5.68 -9.38
N GLU A 2 18.59 -6.29 -10.00
CA GLU A 2 17.76 -5.66 -11.02
C GLU A 2 16.64 -4.92 -10.29
N ASN A 3 16.56 -3.59 -10.46
CA ASN A 3 15.46 -2.82 -9.90
C ASN A 3 14.23 -3.04 -10.80
N ILE A 4 13.14 -3.52 -10.22
CA ILE A 4 11.89 -3.75 -10.95
C ILE A 4 11.09 -2.44 -10.95
N ARG A 5 10.53 -2.07 -12.11
CA ARG A 5 9.60 -0.93 -12.23
C ARG A 5 8.24 -1.43 -12.70
N VAL A 6 7.18 -1.05 -12.00
CA VAL A 6 5.80 -1.46 -12.28
C VAL A 6 4.85 -0.29 -12.11
N ASP A 7 3.95 -0.08 -13.08
CA ASP A 7 2.97 1.01 -13.03
C ASP A 7 1.55 0.41 -13.19
N PRO A 8 0.98 -0.22 -12.13
CA PRO A 8 -0.29 -0.93 -12.23
C PRO A 8 -1.50 0.01 -12.09
N GLN A 9 -2.63 -0.41 -12.66
CA GLN A 9 -3.94 0.20 -12.44
C GLN A 9 -4.86 -0.83 -11.79
N ILE A 10 -5.46 -0.49 -10.64
CA ILE A 10 -6.28 -1.38 -9.84
C ILE A 10 -7.62 -0.71 -9.55
N ASP A 11 -8.70 -1.42 -9.83
CA ASP A 11 -10.08 -1.03 -9.53
C ASP A 11 -10.77 -2.23 -8.86
N MET A 12 -11.31 -2.04 -7.66
CA MET A 12 -11.96 -3.08 -6.88
C MET A 12 -13.22 -2.59 -6.18
N GLU A 13 -14.27 -3.41 -6.22
CA GLU A 13 -15.55 -3.14 -5.57
C GLU A 13 -16.03 -4.35 -4.75
N ASN A 14 -16.49 -4.12 -3.52
CA ASN A 14 -17.15 -5.13 -2.67
C ASN A 14 -16.29 -6.38 -2.34
N ILE A 15 -14.98 -6.21 -2.18
CA ILE A 15 -14.03 -7.30 -1.94
C ILE A 15 -13.76 -7.54 -0.46
N ARG A 16 -13.47 -8.81 -0.12
CA ARG A 16 -12.86 -9.22 1.16
C ARG A 16 -11.73 -10.21 0.91
N VAL A 17 -10.51 -9.88 1.33
CA VAL A 17 -9.31 -10.69 1.08
C VAL A 17 -8.27 -10.52 2.19
N ASP A 18 -7.44 -11.54 2.39
CA ASP A 18 -6.36 -11.56 3.38
C ASP A 18 -5.03 -11.96 2.70
N PRO A 19 -4.37 -11.03 1.97
CA PRO A 19 -3.19 -11.34 1.17
C PRO A 19 -1.90 -11.35 2.01
N GLN A 20 -0.88 -12.04 1.49
CA GLN A 20 0.50 -11.95 1.97
C GLN A 20 1.37 -11.37 0.85
N ILE A 21 2.12 -10.33 1.15
CA ILE A 21 2.92 -9.57 0.17
C ILE A 21 4.35 -9.45 0.69
N ASP A 22 5.31 -9.77 -0.18
CA ASP A 22 6.75 -9.60 0.04
C ASP A 22 7.36 -8.93 -1.21
N MET A 23 8.07 -7.83 -1.01
CA MET A 23 8.66 -7.04 -2.08
C MET A 23 10.05 -6.52 -1.73
N GLU A 24 10.99 -6.67 -2.68
CA GLU A 24 12.37 -6.21 -2.52
C GLU A 24 12.83 -5.42 -3.76
N ASN A 25 13.47 -4.27 -3.57
CA ASN A 25 14.11 -3.47 -4.63
C ASN A 25 13.15 -3.04 -5.78
N ILE A 26 11.94 -2.62 -5.45
CA ILE A 26 10.90 -2.24 -6.41
C ILE A 26 10.69 -0.71 -6.46
N ARG A 27 10.37 -0.21 -7.65
CA ARG A 27 9.76 1.12 -7.86
C ARG A 27 8.37 0.98 -8.45
N MET A 28 7.38 1.61 -7.84
CA MET A 28 6.00 1.56 -8.34
C MET A 28 5.35 2.93 -8.41
N ASP A 29 4.48 3.08 -9.40
CA ASP A 29 3.60 4.25 -9.60
C ASP A 29 2.17 3.75 -9.88
N PRO A 30 1.46 3.28 -8.84
CA PRO A 30 0.15 2.68 -9.00
C PRO A 30 -0.97 3.73 -9.00
N GLN A 31 -2.02 3.46 -9.78
CA GLN A 31 -3.31 4.15 -9.66
C GLN A 31 -4.34 3.16 -9.10
N ILE A 32 -4.96 3.52 -7.98
CA ILE A 32 -5.82 2.63 -7.19
C ILE A 32 -7.15 3.32 -6.89
N ASP A 33 -8.24 2.67 -7.28
CA ASP A 33 -9.62 3.03 -6.88
C ASP A 33 -10.25 1.83 -6.16
N MET A 34 -10.85 2.08 -4.99
CA MET A 34 -11.41 1.03 -4.14
C MET A 34 -12.69 1.47 -3.44
N GLU A 35 -13.75 0.66 -3.55
CA GLU A 35 -15.03 0.88 -2.87
C GLU A 35 -15.48 -0.35 -2.06
N ASN A 36 -15.91 -0.12 -0.82
CA ASN A 36 -16.54 -1.14 0.06
C ASN A 36 -15.64 -2.36 0.34
N ILE A 37 -14.34 -2.14 0.55
CA ILE A 37 -13.35 -3.20 0.74
C ILE A 37 -13.11 -3.52 2.22
N ARG A 38 -12.82 -4.80 2.52
CA ARG A 38 -12.20 -5.21 3.79
C ARG A 38 -10.96 -6.08 3.55
N VAL A 39 -9.82 -5.71 4.14
CA VAL A 39 -8.57 -6.45 3.97
C VAL A 39 -7.82 -6.62 5.29
N ASP A 40 -7.21 -7.78 5.49
CA ASP A 40 -6.25 -8.05 6.57
C ASP A 40 -4.93 -8.56 5.96
N PRO A 41 -4.05 -7.66 5.48
CA PRO A 41 -2.84 -8.08 4.78
C PRO A 41 -1.64 -8.24 5.74
N GLN A 42 -0.76 -9.17 5.39
CA GLN A 42 0.60 -9.23 5.94
C GLN A 42 1.60 -8.76 4.90
N ILE A 43 2.40 -7.76 5.23
CA ILE A 43 3.25 -7.05 4.26
C ILE A 43 4.67 -6.94 4.80
N ASP A 44 5.65 -7.40 4.01
CA ASP A 44 7.08 -7.16 4.21
C ASP A 44 7.65 -6.43 2.98
N MET A 45 8.40 -5.36 3.20
CA MET A 45 8.94 -4.50 2.14
C MET A 45 10.33 -3.99 2.45
N GLU A 46 11.26 -4.19 1.51
CA GLU A 46 12.63 -3.68 1.59
C GLU A 46 13.04 -2.88 0.35
N ASN A 47 13.64 -1.70 0.56
CA ASN A 47 14.23 -0.87 -0.51
C ASN A 47 13.22 -0.44 -1.59
N ILE A 48 12.01 -0.05 -1.18
CA ILE A 48 10.91 0.32 -2.08
C ILE A 48 10.83 1.83 -2.31
N ARG A 49 10.44 2.23 -3.53
CA ARG A 49 9.96 3.58 -3.82
C ARG A 49 8.58 3.53 -4.45
N VAL A 50 7.65 4.30 -3.91
CA VAL A 50 6.24 4.27 -4.33
C VAL A 50 5.71 5.69 -4.49
N ASP A 51 5.02 5.95 -5.59
CA ASP A 51 4.37 7.24 -5.90
C ASP A 51 2.92 6.95 -6.33
N PRO A 52 2.00 6.68 -5.38
CA PRO A 52 0.68 6.20 -5.70
C PRO A 52 -0.35 7.33 -5.81
N GLN A 53 -1.32 7.15 -6.70
CA GLN A 53 -2.58 7.91 -6.72
C GLN A 53 -3.70 6.98 -6.23
N ILE A 54 -4.34 7.35 -5.12
CA ILE A 54 -5.27 6.47 -4.42
C ILE A 54 -6.57 7.20 -4.10
N ASP A 55 -7.68 6.63 -4.56
CA ASP A 55 -9.05 7.01 -4.18
C ASP A 55 -9.70 5.83 -3.44
N MET A 56 -10.27 6.09 -2.26
CA MET A 56 -10.82 5.03 -1.40
C MET A 56 -12.12 5.45 -0.70
N GLU A 57 -13.15 4.61 -0.79
CA GLU A 57 -14.43 4.79 -0.09
C GLU A 57 -14.85 3.53 0.70
N ASN A 58 -15.29 3.72 1.95
CA ASN A 58 -15.88 2.67 2.80
C ASN A 58 -14.95 1.46 3.07
N ILE A 59 -13.66 1.73 3.30
CA ILE A 59 -12.64 0.71 3.49
C ILE A 59 -12.43 0.34 4.97
N ARG A 60 -12.15 -0.94 5.24
CA ARG A 60 -11.60 -1.41 6.53
C ARG A 60 -10.33 -2.22 6.32
N VAL A 61 -9.23 -1.81 6.94
CA VAL A 61 -7.95 -2.53 6.86
C VAL A 61 -7.38 -2.80 8.24
N ASP A 62 -6.87 -4.00 8.47
CA ASP A 62 -6.16 -4.40 9.70
C ASP A 62 -4.84 -5.06 9.30
N PRO A 63 -3.79 -4.28 8.96
CA PRO A 63 -2.58 -4.86 8.41
C PRO A 63 -1.51 -5.14 9.46
N GLN A 64 -0.70 -6.17 9.19
CA GLN A 64 0.60 -6.38 9.82
C GLN A 64 1.70 -6.01 8.83
N ILE A 65 2.53 -5.02 9.17
CA ILE A 65 3.48 -4.41 8.22
C ILE A 65 4.87 -4.31 8.82
N ASP A 66 5.85 -4.86 8.11
CA ASP A 66 7.28 -4.64 8.35
C ASP A 66 7.89 -3.91 7.13
N MET A 67 8.64 -2.84 7.38
CA MET A 67 9.18 -1.98 6.32
C MET A 67 10.59 -1.47 6.60
N GLU A 68 11.49 -1.60 5.62
CA GLU A 68 12.84 -1.06 5.66
C GLU A 68 13.19 -0.25 4.39
N ASN A 69 13.79 0.93 4.57
CA ASN A 69 14.34 1.76 3.49
C ASN A 69 13.32 2.18 2.43
N ILE A 70 12.11 2.58 2.87
CA ILE A 70 11.00 2.94 2.00
C ILE A 70 10.94 4.45 1.73
N ARG A 71 10.60 4.83 0.49
CA ARG A 71 10.22 6.21 0.13
C ARG A 71 8.84 6.24 -0.51
N MET A 72 7.96 7.09 0.01
CA MET A 72 6.61 7.28 -0.50
C MET A 72 6.34 8.75 -0.79
N ASP A 73 5.62 9.02 -1.88
CA ASP A 73 5.12 10.35 -2.25
C ASP A 73 3.67 10.20 -2.76
N PRO A 74 2.67 10.09 -1.87
CA PRO A 74 1.33 9.69 -2.27
C PRO A 74 0.36 10.86 -2.47
N GLN A 75 -0.54 10.73 -3.45
CA GLN A 75 -1.74 11.55 -3.59
C GLN A 75 -2.96 10.71 -3.21
N ILE A 76 -3.65 11.09 -2.13
CA ILE A 76 -4.70 10.24 -1.53
C ILE A 76 -5.98 11.03 -1.27
N ASP A 77 -7.11 10.52 -1.77
CA ASP A 77 -8.47 10.87 -1.33
C ASP A 77 -9.14 9.68 -0.60
N MET A 78 -9.82 9.96 0.50
CA MET A 78 -10.32 8.92 1.42
C MET A 78 -11.61 9.34 2.12
N GLU A 79 -12.65 8.50 2.02
CA GLU A 79 -13.91 8.64 2.76
C GLU A 79 -14.28 7.35 3.53
N ASN A 80 -14.72 7.50 4.78
CA ASN A 80 -15.23 6.41 5.63
C ASN A 80 -14.25 5.25 5.88
N ILE A 81 -12.96 5.57 6.07
CA ILE A 81 -11.90 4.58 6.28
C ILE A 81 -11.73 4.19 7.76
N ARG A 82 -11.48 2.91 8.02
CA ARG A 82 -11.02 2.40 9.33
C ARG A 82 -9.74 1.59 9.16
N MET A 83 -8.72 1.95 9.91
CA MET A 83 -7.43 1.25 9.92
C MET A 83 -7.02 0.94 11.36
N ASP A 84 -6.55 -0.28 11.61
CA ASP A 84 -5.98 -0.70 12.90
C ASP A 84 -4.67 -1.49 12.68
N PRO A 85 -3.54 -0.81 12.39
CA PRO A 85 -2.34 -1.50 11.94
C PRO A 85 -1.38 -1.88 13.07
N GLN A 86 -0.68 -3.00 12.88
CA GLN A 86 0.55 -3.32 13.61
C GLN A 86 1.74 -3.07 12.68
N ILE A 87 2.63 -2.14 13.05
CA ILE A 87 3.70 -1.70 12.15
C ILE A 87 5.07 -1.66 12.84
N ASP A 88 6.08 -2.26 12.19
CA ASP A 88 7.50 -2.00 12.42
C ASP A 88 8.12 -1.28 11.19
N MET A 89 8.97 -0.29 11.43
CA MET A 89 9.45 0.64 10.39
C MET A 89 10.86 1.15 10.67
N GLU A 90 11.75 1.01 9.68
CA GLU A 90 13.10 1.60 9.69
C GLU A 90 13.40 2.38 8.40
N ASN A 91 14.02 3.56 8.53
CA ASN A 91 14.46 4.40 7.41
C ASN A 91 13.35 4.79 6.40
N ILE A 92 12.18 5.15 6.92
CA ILE A 92 11.03 5.55 6.10
C ILE A 92 11.03 7.06 5.83
N ARG A 93 10.77 7.43 4.58
CA ARG A 93 10.48 8.81 4.19
C ARG A 93 9.15 8.89 3.46
N VAL A 94 8.29 9.79 3.92
CA VAL A 94 7.03 10.13 3.25
C VAL A 94 7.07 11.62 2.94
N ASP A 95 6.95 11.96 1.65
CA ASP A 95 6.82 13.34 1.19
C ASP A 95 5.31 13.65 1.00
N PRO A 96 4.81 14.84 1.41
CA PRO A 96 3.41 15.22 1.33
C PRO A 96 3.01 16.00 0.07
#